data_AF-A0A8I5QJI7-F1
#
_entry.id   AF-A0A8I5QJI7-F1
#
_cell.length_a   1.000
_cell.length_b   1.000
_cell.length_c   1.000
_cell.angle_alpha   90.00
_cell.angle_beta   90.00
_cell.angle_gamma   90.00
#
_symmetry.space_group_name_H-M   'P 1'
#
loop_
_entity.id
_entity.type
_entity.pdbx_description
1 polymer ?
#
loop_
_entity_poly.entity_id
_entity_poly.type
_entity_poly.pdbx_seq_one_letter_code
_entity_poly.pdbx_strand_id
1 'polypeptide(L)' 'MAAGFKTVEPLEYYRRFLKENCRPDGRELGEFRTTTVNIGSISTADGSALVKLGNTTVICGVKAMTFSNLSRYIRLISKT' A
#
# COMPACT_ATOMS: atom_id res chain seq x y z
N MET A 1 0.46 25.86 -7.67
CA MET A 1 -0.34 26.65 -6.71
C MET A 1 -1.14 25.80 -5.70
N ALA A 2 -1.70 24.64 -6.07
CA ALA A 2 -2.58 23.86 -5.17
C ALA A 2 -1.88 23.14 -3.99
N ALA A 3 -0.62 22.71 -4.13
CA ALA A 3 0.06 21.92 -3.10
C ALA A 3 0.34 22.70 -1.81
N GLY A 4 0.70 23.99 -1.90
CA GLY A 4 0.95 24.85 -0.73
C GLY A 4 -0.34 25.23 0.02
N PHE A 5 -1.47 25.36 -0.68
CA PHE A 5 -2.74 25.67 -0.04
C PHE A 5 -3.26 24.50 0.81
N LYS A 6 -3.01 23.26 0.37
CA LYS A 6 -3.34 22.04 1.14
C LYS A 6 -2.63 21.97 2.49
N THR A 7 -1.40 22.48 2.59
CA THR A 7 -0.59 22.42 3.81
C THR A 7 -0.84 23.59 4.75
N VAL A 8 -1.10 24.78 4.20
CA VAL A 8 -1.30 26.01 4.99
C VAL A 8 -2.71 26.06 5.58
N GLU A 9 -3.74 25.67 4.83
CA GLU A 9 -5.13 25.70 5.30
C GLU A 9 -5.90 24.45 4.84
N PRO A 10 -5.69 23.30 5.49
CA PRO A 10 -6.28 22.04 5.06
C PRO A 10 -7.82 22.07 5.12
N LEU A 11 -8.40 22.72 6.12
CA LEU A 11 -9.86 22.77 6.32
C LEU A 11 -10.59 23.43 5.15
N GLU A 12 -10.17 24.65 4.76
CA GLU A 12 -10.77 25.35 3.63
C GLU A 12 -10.47 24.67 2.30
N TYR A 13 -9.28 24.10 2.15
CA TYR A 13 -8.93 23.29 0.98
C TYR A 13 -9.97 22.18 0.77
N TYR A 14 -10.20 21.31 1.76
CA TYR A 14 -11.15 20.20 1.61
C TYR A 14 -12.61 20.66 1.55
N ARG A 15 -12.99 21.75 2.22
CA ARG A 15 -14.36 22.30 2.15
C ARG A 15 -14.75 22.70 0.72
N ARG A 16 -13.83 23.24 -0.07
CA ARG A 16 -14.09 23.59 -1.48
C ARG A 16 -14.41 22.36 -2.32
N PHE A 17 -13.60 21.30 -2.18
CA PHE A 17 -13.82 20.02 -2.86
C PHE A 17 -15.16 19.37 -2.45
N LEU A 18 -15.51 19.41 -1.16
CA LEU A 18 -16.80 18.89 -0.69
C LEU A 18 -18.01 19.65 -1.28
N LYS A 19 -17.91 20.97 -1.46
CA LYS A 19 -18.97 21.76 -2.12
C LYS A 19 -19.17 21.36 -3.59
N GLU A 20 -18.09 20.97 -4.25
CA GLU A 20 -18.09 20.52 -5.65
C GLU A 20 -18.39 19.01 -5.80
N ASN A 21 -18.71 18.32 -4.70
CA ASN A 21 -18.93 16.86 -4.64
C ASN A 21 -17.77 16.01 -5.20
N CYS A 22 -16.57 16.56 -5.25
CA CYS A 22 -15.39 15.89 -5.78
C CYS A 22 -14.32 15.77 -4.70
N ARG A 23 -13.45 14.77 -4.82
CA ARG A 23 -12.26 14.65 -3.98
C ARG A 23 -11.11 15.44 -4.62
N PRO A 24 -10.07 15.80 -3.87
CA PRO A 24 -8.88 16.45 -4.44
C PRO A 24 -8.17 15.65 -5.54
N ASP A 25 -8.40 14.34 -5.58
CA ASP A 25 -7.87 13.43 -6.61
C ASP A 25 -8.76 13.40 -7.88
N GLY A 26 -9.83 14.21 -7.95
CA GLY A 26 -10.81 14.23 -9.06
C GLY A 26 -11.88 13.14 -9.01
N ARG A 27 -11.79 12.22 -8.03
CA ARG A 27 -12.74 11.11 -7.83
C ARG A 27 -14.02 11.55 -7.14
N GLU A 28 -15.11 10.82 -7.37
CA GLU A 28 -16.35 11.03 -6.62
C GLU A 28 -16.19 10.63 -5.14
N LEU A 29 -17.11 11.08 -4.28
CA LEU A 29 -17.06 10.80 -2.83
C LEU A 29 -17.10 9.29 -2.52
N GLY A 30 -17.83 8.50 -3.32
CA GLY A 30 -17.95 7.05 -3.17
C GLY A 30 -16.94 6.22 -3.96
N GLU A 31 -16.10 6.84 -4.78
CA GLU A 31 -15.24 6.11 -5.71
C GLU A 31 -13.92 5.67 -5.04
N PHE A 32 -13.66 4.37 -5.08
CA PHE A 32 -12.41 3.79 -4.59
C PHE A 32 -11.26 4.00 -5.58
N ARG A 33 -10.02 3.97 -5.09
CA ARG A 33 -8.86 3.96 -5.99
C ARG A 33 -8.81 2.62 -6.71
N THR A 34 -8.42 2.61 -7.97
CA THR A 34 -8.20 1.37 -8.73
C THR A 34 -7.24 0.46 -7.97
N THR A 35 -7.71 -0.75 -7.65
CA THR A 35 -6.91 -1.79 -6.99
C THR A 35 -6.55 -2.88 -7.98
N THR A 36 -5.27 -3.18 -8.13
CA THR A 36 -4.80 -4.37 -8.84
C THR A 36 -4.05 -5.27 -7.87
N VAL A 37 -4.31 -6.58 -7.95
CA VAL A 37 -3.69 -7.59 -7.09
C VAL A 37 -3.00 -8.61 -7.98
N ASN A 38 -1.72 -8.81 -7.75
CA ASN A 38 -0.93 -9.87 -8.37
C ASN A 38 -0.52 -10.86 -7.28
N ILE A 39 -0.88 -12.13 -7.44
CA ILE A 39 -0.63 -13.20 -6.47
C ILE A 39 0.62 -13.96 -6.91
N GLY A 40 1.47 -14.38 -5.96
CA GLY A 40 2.69 -15.14 -6.28
C GLY A 40 3.82 -14.27 -6.81
N SER A 41 3.87 -12.99 -6.43
CA SER A 41 4.90 -12.04 -6.89
C SER A 41 6.31 -12.36 -6.39
N ILE A 42 6.43 -13.13 -5.30
CA ILE A 42 7.70 -13.59 -4.72
C ILE A 42 7.70 -15.12 -4.72
N SER A 43 8.62 -15.71 -5.49
CA SER A 43 8.74 -17.17 -5.67
C SER A 43 9.35 -17.90 -4.46
N THR A 44 10.08 -17.19 -3.59
CA THR A 44 10.74 -17.76 -2.40
C THR A 44 9.85 -17.80 -1.15
N ALA A 45 8.74 -17.06 -1.17
CA ALA A 45 7.75 -17.03 -0.09
C ALA A 45 6.68 -18.10 -0.30
N ASP A 46 6.15 -18.65 0.78
CA ASP A 46 5.11 -19.70 0.71
C ASP A 46 3.77 -19.12 0.26
N GLY A 47 3.54 -17.83 0.53
CA GLY A 47 2.50 -17.03 -0.10
C GLY A 47 2.99 -15.61 -0.33
N SER A 48 2.59 -14.97 -1.43
CA SER A 48 2.94 -13.57 -1.70
C SER A 48 1.87 -12.85 -2.51
N ALA A 49 1.77 -11.54 -2.31
CA ALA A 49 0.86 -10.68 -3.05
C ALA A 49 1.47 -9.28 -3.24
N LEU A 50 1.39 -8.77 -4.47
CA LEU A 50 1.63 -7.37 -4.80
C LEU A 50 0.28 -6.70 -5.04
N VAL A 51 -0.01 -5.68 -4.24
CA VAL A 51 -1.25 -4.91 -4.30
C VAL A 51 -0.91 -3.48 -4.69
N LYS A 52 -1.49 -2.99 -5.78
CA LYS A 52 -1.40 -1.58 -6.19
C LYS A 52 -2.75 -0.92 -6.00
N LEU A 53 -2.80 0.11 -5.18
CA LEU A 53 -3.97 0.93 -4.88
C LEU A 53 -3.70 2.36 -5.34
N GLY A 54 -4.15 2.71 -6.54
CA GLY A 54 -3.80 3.97 -7.20
C GLY A 54 -2.28 4.16 -7.32
N ASN A 55 -1.74 5.15 -6.60
CA ASN A 55 -0.30 5.46 -6.58
C ASN A 55 0.48 4.73 -5.48
N THR A 56 -0.20 3.94 -4.64
CA THR A 56 0.44 3.21 -3.55
C THR A 56 0.63 1.76 -3.97
N THR A 57 1.87 1.27 -3.93
CA THR A 57 2.18 -0.16 -4.16
C THR A 57 2.63 -0.78 -2.85
N VAL A 58 2.04 -1.92 -2.51
CA VAL A 58 2.34 -2.70 -1.31
C VAL A 58 2.70 -4.11 -1.73
N ILE A 59 3.77 -4.66 -1.17
CA ILE A 59 4.19 -6.06 -1.38
C ILE A 59 4.15 -6.76 -0.02
N CYS A 60 3.53 -7.93 0.02
CA CYS A 60 3.45 -8.78 1.20
C CYS A 60 3.92 -10.20 0.85
N GLY A 61 4.67 -10.83 1.76
CA GLY A 61 5.11 -12.21 1.66
C GLY A 61 4.94 -12.92 3.00
N VAL A 62 4.34 -14.09 2.98
CA VAL A 62 4.18 -14.99 4.14
C VAL A 62 5.17 -16.13 3.98
N LYS A 63 5.96 -16.34 5.04
CA LYS A 63 6.91 -17.46 5.14
C LYS A 63 6.54 -18.30 6.34
N ALA A 64 6.11 -19.54 6.10
CA ALA A 64 5.81 -20.49 7.15
C ALA A 64 7.09 -21.27 7.49
N MET A 65 7.45 -21.31 8.77
CA MET A 65 8.55 -22.14 9.25
C MET A 65 8.07 -23.11 10.30
N THR A 66 8.46 -24.36 10.13
CA THR A 66 8.37 -25.37 11.18
C THR A 66 9.50 -25.19 12.18
N PHE A 67 9.19 -25.39 13.46
CA PHE A 67 10.14 -25.21 14.57
C PHE A 67 11.44 -26.00 14.39
N SER A 68 11.38 -27.21 13.81
CA SER A 68 12.56 -28.05 13.52
C SER A 68 13.55 -27.41 12.54
N ASN A 69 13.10 -26.52 11.66
CA ASN A 69 13.93 -25.84 10.68
C ASN A 69 14.36 -24.43 11.12
N LEU A 70 13.85 -23.94 12.25
CA LEU A 70 14.12 -22.60 12.77
C LEU A 70 15.62 -22.40 13.07
N SER A 71 16.28 -23.40 13.67
CA SER A 71 17.72 -23.35 13.98
C SER A 71 18.62 -23.33 12.74
N ARG A 72 18.17 -23.90 11.60
CA ARG A 72 18.91 -23.83 10.33
C ARG A 72 18.74 -22.47 9.65
N TYR A 73 17.54 -21.90 9.71
CA TYR A 73 17.22 -20.64 9.05
C TYR A 73 17.87 -19.43 9.77
N ILE A 74 17.88 -19.40 11.11
CA ILE A 74 18.60 -18.36 11.88
C ILE A 74 20.10 -18.38 11.57
N ARG A 75 20.69 -19.56 11.40
CA ARG A 75 22.10 -19.70 10.99
C ARG A 75 22.38 -19.24 9.56
N LEU A 76 21.41 -19.35 8.66
CA LEU A 76 21.54 -18.88 7.27
C LEU A 76 21.49 -17.35 7.19
N ILE A 77 20.57 -16.70 7.91
CA ILE A 77 20.49 -15.23 7.93
C ILE A 77 21.72 -14.60 8.60
N SER A 78 22.23 -15.22 9.68
CA SER A 78 23.43 -14.75 10.40
C SER A 78 24.75 -14.90 9.62
N LYS A 79 24.75 -15.60 8.48
CA LYS A 79 25.94 -15.85 7.66
C LYS A 79 26.00 -15.03 6.34
N THR A 80 24.97 -14.24 6.08
CA THR A 80 24.96 -13.17 5.07
C THR A 80 25.23 -11.85 5.76
#